data_AF-A0A2V7J7Z4-F1
#
_entry.id   AF-A0A2V7J7Z4-F1
#
_cell.length_a   1.000
_cell.length_b   1.000
_cell.length_c   1.000
_cell.angle_alpha   90.00
_cell.angle_beta   90.00
_cell.angle_gamma   90.00
#
_symmetry.space_group_name_H-M   'P 1'
#
loop_
_entity.id
_entity.type
_entity.pdbx_description
1 polymer ?
#
loop_
_entity_poly.entity_id
_entity_poly.type
_entity_poly.pdbx_seq_one_letter_code
_entity_poly.pdbx_strand_id
1 'polypeptide(L)'
;MPCPSSSRSRSRRRWASSRRSTLAGASRRCRGRTKARSAPWNTRRSAIRATSELGLLDATPIKVKGQEIVPRDAFIAAVSPKLTKPEARDLVALRVEVRGKNGKRVAWQLLDYSDEAHGISAMMRTTGYSLAIIGMMQVDGRVRALGVQTPDEAVTFGDYVSELAKRGVEIREI
;
A
#
# COMPACT_ATOMS: atom_id res chain seq x y z
N MET A 1 76.39 3.16 -6.84
CA MET A 1 75.53 3.41 -8.01
C MET A 1 76.06 2.55 -9.15
N PRO A 2 75.23 1.89 -9.99
CA PRO A 2 73.82 2.17 -10.33
C PRO A 2 72.83 1.01 -10.06
N CYS A 3 71.53 1.34 -10.15
CA CYS A 3 70.36 0.44 -10.23
C CYS A 3 70.03 0.19 -11.73
N PRO A 4 69.24 -0.83 -12.16
CA PRO A 4 67.78 -0.79 -11.96
C PRO A 4 66.98 -2.12 -11.90
N SER A 5 65.81 -2.00 -11.25
CA SER A 5 64.49 -2.66 -11.39
C SER A 5 64.32 -4.01 -12.11
N SER A 6 63.65 -4.96 -11.43
CA SER A 6 62.28 -5.39 -11.81
C SER A 6 61.64 -6.34 -10.78
N SER A 7 60.33 -6.11 -10.60
CA SER A 7 59.26 -6.74 -9.82
C SER A 7 59.48 -8.07 -9.07
N ARG A 8 59.25 -8.00 -7.75
CA ARG A 8 59.08 -9.13 -6.83
C ARG A 8 57.76 -9.89 -7.05
N SER A 9 57.91 -11.21 -6.99
CA SER A 9 56.88 -12.22 -6.77
C SER A 9 56.19 -12.08 -5.40
N ARG A 10 54.94 -12.55 -5.28
CA ARG A 10 54.53 -13.52 -4.24
C ARG A 10 53.05 -13.95 -4.31
N SER A 11 52.90 -15.26 -4.49
CA SER A 11 52.11 -16.22 -3.71
C SER A 11 50.61 -15.99 -3.44
N ARG A 12 49.88 -17.05 -3.82
CA ARG A 12 48.51 -17.43 -3.44
C ARG A 12 48.25 -17.52 -1.93
N ARG A 13 46.94 -17.46 -1.63
CA ARG A 13 46.16 -17.89 -0.45
C ARG A 13 46.02 -16.89 0.70
N ARG A 14 44.80 -16.34 0.88
CA ARG A 14 43.87 -16.72 1.97
C ARG A 14 42.63 -15.82 1.98
N TRP A 15 41.52 -16.46 2.35
CA TRP A 15 40.41 -15.94 3.14
C TRP A 15 39.30 -15.16 2.43
N ALA A 16 38.20 -15.89 2.23
CA ALA A 16 36.85 -15.36 2.33
C ALA A 16 36.66 -14.72 3.71
N SER A 17 36.37 -13.41 3.73
CA SER A 17 35.82 -12.73 4.89
C SER A 17 35.04 -11.48 4.47
N SER A 18 33.73 -11.53 4.76
CA SER A 18 32.94 -10.46 5.39
C SER A 18 32.90 -9.06 4.76
N ARG A 19 31.67 -8.62 4.47
CA ARG A 19 31.02 -7.31 4.75
C ARG A 19 29.71 -7.33 3.95
N ARG A 20 28.57 -7.82 4.45
CA ARG A 20 27.72 -7.25 5.51
C ARG A 20 28.05 -5.77 5.77
N SER A 21 27.61 -4.91 4.87
CA SER A 21 27.48 -3.47 5.10
C SER A 21 26.01 -3.09 4.97
N THR A 22 25.38 -3.05 6.13
CA THR A 22 24.32 -2.12 6.52
C THR A 22 24.30 -0.81 5.73
N LEU A 23 23.14 -0.54 5.11
CA LEU A 23 22.58 0.76 4.80
C LEU A 23 21.05 0.58 5.05
N ALA A 24 20.45 0.64 6.25
CA ALA A 24 20.67 1.47 7.43
C ALA A 24 21.12 2.89 7.06
N GLY A 25 20.25 3.65 6.41
CA GLY A 25 20.49 5.07 6.17
C GLY A 25 19.87 5.64 4.91
N ALA A 26 18.58 5.43 4.67
CA ALA A 26 17.86 6.18 3.63
C ALA A 26 16.35 6.30 3.87
N SER A 27 15.87 6.45 5.10
CA SER A 27 14.54 7.05 5.34
C SER A 27 14.64 8.59 5.22
N ARG A 28 15.26 9.08 4.14
CA ARG A 28 14.98 10.45 3.71
C ARG A 28 13.57 10.38 3.15
N ARG A 29 12.60 10.87 3.93
CA ARG A 29 11.23 11.16 3.51
C ARG A 29 11.22 11.49 2.03
N CYS A 30 10.90 10.49 1.19
CA CYS A 30 10.75 10.69 -0.22
C CYS A 30 9.52 11.59 -0.36
N ARG A 31 9.74 12.90 -0.47
CA ARG A 31 8.71 13.87 -0.86
C ARG A 31 8.39 13.62 -2.34
N GLY A 32 7.87 12.44 -2.65
CA GLY A 32 7.17 12.17 -3.89
C GLY A 32 5.79 12.83 -3.78
N ARG A 33 5.31 13.44 -4.86
CA ARG A 33 3.88 13.75 -4.97
C ARG A 33 3.16 12.44 -5.17
N THR A 34 2.68 11.83 -4.10
CA THR A 34 1.76 10.70 -4.18
C THR A 34 0.42 11.23 -4.69
N LYS A 35 0.17 11.09 -5.99
CA LYS A 35 -1.13 11.37 -6.57
C LYS A 35 -1.93 10.08 -6.59
N ALA A 36 -2.62 9.80 -5.49
CA ALA A 36 -3.62 8.74 -5.46
C ALA A 36 -4.72 9.10 -6.45
N ARG A 37 -4.87 8.30 -7.51
CA ARG A 37 -5.98 8.38 -8.44
C ARG A 37 -6.75 7.09 -8.33
N SER A 38 -8.01 7.17 -7.93
CA SER A 38 -8.96 6.10 -8.18
C SER A 38 -9.20 6.00 -9.69
N ALA A 39 -9.49 4.79 -10.18
CA ALA A 39 -9.79 4.48 -11.58
C ALA A 39 -10.85 5.45 -12.16
N PRO A 40 -10.92 5.65 -13.50
CA PRO A 40 -11.69 6.73 -14.11
C PRO A 40 -13.20 6.51 -13.92
N TRP A 41 -13.71 7.04 -12.82
CA TRP A 41 -15.13 7.26 -12.58
C TRP A 41 -15.36 8.77 -12.48
N ASN A 42 -15.03 9.50 -13.55
CA ASN A 42 -15.26 10.95 -13.64
C ASN A 42 -16.71 11.31 -13.27
N THR A 43 -17.68 10.50 -13.71
CA THR A 43 -19.11 10.62 -13.39
C THR A 43 -19.42 10.37 -11.92
N ARG A 44 -18.72 9.45 -11.24
CA ARG A 44 -18.93 9.19 -9.81
C ARG A 44 -18.41 10.35 -8.97
N ARG A 45 -17.24 10.89 -9.34
CA ARG A 45 -16.66 12.05 -8.65
C ARG A 45 -17.55 13.28 -8.79
N SER A 46 -18.09 13.54 -9.98
CA SER A 46 -19.02 14.66 -10.17
C SER A 46 -20.31 14.45 -9.40
N ALA A 47 -20.86 13.23 -9.37
CA ALA A 47 -22.06 12.91 -8.59
C ALA A 47 -21.85 13.15 -7.09
N ILE A 48 -20.78 12.60 -6.50
CA ILE A 48 -20.47 12.81 -5.07
C ILE A 48 -20.24 14.29 -4.77
N ARG A 49 -19.56 15.01 -5.67
CA ARG A 49 -19.32 16.44 -5.52
C ARG A 49 -20.63 17.23 -5.53
N ALA A 50 -21.53 16.94 -6.47
CA ALA A 50 -22.84 17.57 -6.52
C ALA A 50 -23.66 17.29 -5.26
N THR A 51 -23.67 16.03 -4.78
CA THR A 51 -24.32 15.67 -3.51
C THR A 51 -23.74 16.44 -2.31
N SER A 52 -22.43 16.62 -2.26
CA SER A 52 -21.76 17.39 -1.22
C SER A 52 -22.10 18.89 -1.30
N GLU A 53 -22.10 19.46 -2.50
CA GLU A 53 -22.41 20.89 -2.74
C GLU A 53 -23.88 21.22 -2.42
N LEU A 54 -24.77 20.23 -2.49
CA LEU A 54 -26.17 20.35 -2.06
C LEU A 54 -26.38 20.19 -0.54
N GLY A 55 -25.32 19.98 0.24
CA GLY A 55 -25.40 19.85 1.71
C GLY A 55 -25.93 18.49 2.20
N LEU A 56 -26.16 17.52 1.31
CA LEU A 56 -26.69 16.19 1.67
C LEU A 56 -25.69 15.33 2.46
N LEU A 57 -24.43 15.74 2.55
CA LEU A 57 -23.39 15.08 3.33
C LEU A 57 -23.03 15.85 4.62
N ASP A 58 -23.75 16.92 4.93
CA ASP A 58 -23.54 17.72 6.14
C ASP A 58 -24.03 16.96 7.40
N ALA A 59 -23.30 17.13 8.49
CA ALA A 59 -23.64 16.59 9.80
C ALA A 59 -24.48 17.56 10.65
N THR A 60 -24.64 18.81 10.20
CA THR A 60 -25.42 19.85 10.88
C THR A 60 -26.91 19.51 10.80
N PRO A 61 -27.61 19.36 11.94
CA PRO A 61 -29.04 19.07 11.94
C PRO A 61 -29.85 20.20 11.30
N ILE A 62 -30.86 19.84 10.52
CA ILE A 62 -31.84 20.78 9.94
C ILE A 62 -33.25 20.43 10.41
N LYS A 63 -34.12 21.44 10.52
CA LYS A 63 -35.54 21.24 10.87
C LYS A 63 -36.36 21.00 9.62
N VAL A 64 -36.98 19.82 9.54
CA VAL A 64 -37.89 19.45 8.44
C VAL A 64 -39.19 18.97 9.08
N LYS A 65 -40.31 19.63 8.77
CA LYS A 65 -41.64 19.29 9.31
C LYS A 65 -41.68 19.16 10.84
N GLY A 66 -40.92 20.01 11.54
CA GLY A 66 -40.86 20.02 13.00
C GLY A 66 -39.93 18.97 13.64
N GLN A 67 -39.27 18.13 12.84
CA GLN A 67 -38.28 17.15 13.32
C GLN A 67 -36.87 17.61 12.95
N GLU A 68 -35.91 17.36 13.84
CA GLU A 68 -34.49 17.57 13.56
C GLU A 68 -33.93 16.33 12.86
N ILE A 69 -33.36 16.54 11.67
CA ILE A 69 -32.81 15.49 10.83
C ILE A 69 -31.39 15.87 10.46
N VAL A 70 -30.46 14.91 10.60
CA VAL A 70 -29.10 15.03 10.06
C VAL A 70 -29.14 14.62 8.59
N PRO A 71 -28.86 15.53 7.63
CA PRO A 71 -28.95 15.25 6.20
C PRO A 71 -28.12 14.04 5.76
N ARG A 72 -26.90 13.92 6.31
CA ARG A 72 -26.01 12.77 6.07
C ARG A 72 -26.66 11.44 6.41
N ASP A 73 -27.29 11.33 7.57
CA ASP A 73 -27.86 10.06 8.04
C ASP A 73 -29.08 9.68 7.19
N ALA A 74 -29.92 10.67 6.87
CA ALA A 74 -31.05 10.48 5.97
C ALA A 74 -30.59 10.06 4.56
N PHE A 75 -29.53 10.66 4.05
CA PHE A 75 -28.94 10.30 2.75
C PHE A 75 -28.38 8.88 2.76
N ILE A 76 -27.61 8.51 3.80
CA ILE A 76 -27.07 7.16 3.96
C ILE A 76 -28.21 6.14 4.01
N ALA A 77 -29.25 6.38 4.81
CA ALA A 77 -30.41 5.49 4.91
C ALA A 77 -31.14 5.32 3.57
N ALA A 78 -31.29 6.39 2.78
CA ALA A 78 -31.98 6.34 1.49
C ALA A 78 -31.18 5.62 0.39
N VAL A 79 -29.85 5.74 0.43
CA VAL A 79 -28.97 5.26 -0.65
C VAL A 79 -28.41 3.87 -0.36
N SER A 80 -28.20 3.50 0.90
CA SER A 80 -27.60 2.21 1.28
C SER A 80 -28.34 1.00 0.68
N PRO A 81 -29.68 0.90 0.73
CA PRO A 81 -30.39 -0.24 0.14
C PRO A 81 -30.23 -0.37 -1.38
N LYS A 82 -29.95 0.74 -2.07
CA LYS A 82 -29.79 0.79 -3.54
C LYS A 82 -28.36 0.48 -3.98
N LEU A 83 -27.39 0.71 -3.09
CA LEU A 83 -25.97 0.46 -3.36
C LEU A 83 -25.50 -0.90 -2.86
N THR A 84 -26.18 -1.48 -1.87
CA THR A 84 -25.87 -2.82 -1.37
C THR A 84 -26.26 -3.87 -2.41
N LYS A 85 -25.26 -4.59 -2.92
CA LYS A 85 -25.45 -5.73 -3.81
C LYS A 85 -24.83 -6.97 -3.15
N PRO A 86 -25.63 -7.81 -2.48
CA PRO A 86 -25.10 -8.90 -1.66
C PRO A 86 -24.34 -9.97 -2.47
N GLU A 87 -24.67 -10.13 -3.75
CA GLU A 87 -24.03 -11.10 -4.65
C GLU A 87 -22.96 -10.48 -5.57
N ALA A 88 -22.67 -9.18 -5.42
CA ALA A 88 -21.68 -8.53 -6.27
C ALA A 88 -20.26 -8.94 -5.89
N ARG A 89 -19.49 -9.36 -6.90
CA ARG A 89 -18.06 -9.64 -6.77
C ARG A 89 -17.30 -8.32 -6.65
N ASP A 90 -16.36 -8.30 -5.71
CA ASP A 90 -15.47 -7.16 -5.46
C ASP A 90 -14.10 -7.37 -6.13
N LEU A 91 -13.45 -6.27 -6.48
CA LEU A 91 -12.16 -6.24 -7.15
C LEU A 91 -11.31 -5.12 -6.55
N VAL A 92 -10.10 -5.47 -6.13
CA VAL A 92 -9.09 -4.49 -5.73
C VAL A 92 -8.06 -4.36 -6.84
N ALA A 93 -8.00 -3.17 -7.45
CA ALA A 93 -6.99 -2.82 -8.43
C ALA A 93 -6.16 -1.65 -7.92
N LEU A 94 -4.87 -1.90 -7.67
CA LEU A 94 -3.91 -0.89 -7.26
C LEU A 94 -2.79 -0.82 -8.30
N ARG A 95 -2.50 0.39 -8.78
CA ARG A 95 -1.36 0.67 -9.66
C ARG A 95 -0.56 1.81 -9.09
N VAL A 96 0.72 1.58 -8.84
CA VAL A 96 1.66 2.58 -8.34
C VAL A 96 2.67 2.84 -9.45
N GLU A 97 2.72 4.06 -9.95
CA GLU A 97 3.76 4.48 -10.89
C GLU A 97 4.70 5.48 -10.22
N VAL A 98 5.99 5.18 -10.26
CA VAL A 98 7.05 6.03 -9.71
C VAL A 98 7.90 6.53 -10.87
N ARG A 99 8.08 7.85 -10.94
CA ARG A 99 9.00 8.49 -11.86
C ARG A 99 10.17 9.10 -11.07
N GLY A 100 11.36 8.57 -11.29
CA GLY A 100 12.59 9.11 -10.73
C GLY A 100 12.99 10.43 -11.40
N LYS A 101 13.80 11.23 -10.71
CA LYS A 101 14.36 12.48 -11.26
C LYS A 101 15.19 12.25 -12.52
N ASN A 102 15.77 11.06 -12.66
CA ASN A 102 16.61 10.65 -13.79
C ASN A 102 15.78 10.10 -14.97
N GLY A 103 14.46 10.34 -15.01
CA GLY A 103 13.57 9.87 -16.07
C GLY A 103 13.16 8.40 -15.99
N LYS A 104 13.85 7.59 -15.18
CA LYS A 104 13.49 6.17 -14.94
C LYS A 104 12.08 6.05 -14.38
N ARG A 105 11.32 5.10 -14.90
CA ARG A 105 9.98 4.74 -14.44
C ARG A 105 10.03 3.33 -13.88
N VAL A 106 9.36 3.14 -12.75
CA VAL A 106 9.07 1.82 -12.19
C VAL A 106 7.59 1.82 -11.85
N ALA A 107 6.89 0.74 -12.16
CA ALA A 107 5.50 0.63 -11.79
C ALA A 107 5.22 -0.73 -11.13
N TRP A 108 4.24 -0.73 -10.24
CA TRP A 108 3.76 -1.93 -9.58
C TRP A 108 2.25 -2.02 -9.75
N GLN A 109 1.76 -3.25 -9.88
CA GLN A 109 0.36 -3.56 -10.02
C GLN A 109 -0.03 -4.66 -9.03
N LEU A 110 -1.14 -4.46 -8.32
CA LEU A 110 -1.87 -5.47 -7.58
C LEU A 110 -3.28 -5.54 -8.17
N LEU A 111 -3.69 -6.74 -8.55
CA LEU A 111 -5.04 -7.02 -9.03
C LEU A 111 -5.54 -8.24 -8.27
N ASP A 112 -6.46 -8.02 -7.33
CA ASP A 112 -7.00 -9.07 -6.48
C ASP A 112 -8.51 -9.21 -6.68
N TYR A 113 -8.96 -10.44 -6.86
CA TYR A 113 -10.35 -10.81 -7.08
C TYR A 113 -10.92 -11.45 -5.83
N SER A 114 -12.25 -11.36 -5.68
CA SER A 114 -12.96 -12.08 -4.62
C SER A 114 -12.70 -13.59 -4.71
N ASP A 115 -12.39 -14.20 -3.58
CA ASP A 115 -12.26 -15.63 -3.43
C ASP A 115 -13.66 -16.24 -3.17
N GLU A 116 -14.25 -16.78 -4.22
CA GLU A 116 -15.58 -17.41 -4.17
C GLU A 116 -15.57 -18.74 -3.42
N ALA A 117 -14.43 -19.45 -3.38
CA ALA A 117 -14.36 -20.75 -2.72
C ALA A 117 -14.47 -20.61 -1.20
N HIS A 118 -13.89 -19.53 -0.65
CA HIS A 118 -13.93 -19.24 0.79
C HIS A 118 -14.91 -18.13 1.17
N GLY A 119 -15.62 -17.55 0.20
CA GLY A 119 -16.57 -16.45 0.42
C GLY A 119 -15.91 -15.14 0.89
N ILE A 120 -14.64 -14.91 0.55
CA ILE A 120 -13.87 -13.75 1.02
C ILE A 120 -13.72 -12.73 -0.12
N SER A 121 -14.16 -11.49 0.11
CA SER A 121 -14.02 -10.40 -0.86
C SER A 121 -12.55 -9.97 -1.04
N ALA A 122 -12.24 -9.39 -2.20
CA ALA A 122 -10.92 -8.82 -2.47
C ALA A 122 -10.51 -7.77 -1.42
N MET A 123 -11.44 -6.91 -0.98
CA MET A 123 -11.18 -5.93 0.08
C MET A 123 -10.85 -6.60 1.42
N MET A 124 -11.57 -7.66 1.80
CA MET A 124 -11.33 -8.39 3.03
C MET A 124 -9.96 -9.07 3.03
N ARG A 125 -9.57 -9.70 1.91
CA ARG A 125 -8.25 -10.33 1.75
C ARG A 125 -7.13 -9.31 1.83
N THR A 126 -7.19 -8.27 1.01
CA THR A 126 -6.14 -7.24 0.95
C THR A 126 -6.01 -6.44 2.25
N THR A 127 -7.07 -6.29 3.02
CA THR A 127 -7.04 -5.60 4.33
C THR A 127 -6.62 -6.55 5.46
N GLY A 128 -7.32 -7.69 5.59
CA GLY A 128 -7.14 -8.63 6.68
C GLY A 128 -5.81 -9.38 6.63
N TYR A 129 -5.38 -9.82 5.44
CA TYR A 129 -4.12 -10.56 5.32
C TYR A 129 -2.92 -9.66 5.62
N SER A 130 -2.97 -8.41 5.15
CA SER A 130 -1.96 -7.40 5.45
C SER A 130 -1.79 -7.19 6.96
N LEU A 131 -2.91 -7.04 7.68
CA LEU A 131 -2.91 -6.90 9.14
C LEU A 131 -2.35 -8.14 9.84
N ALA A 132 -2.83 -9.33 9.46
CA ALA A 132 -2.40 -10.59 10.05
C ALA A 132 -0.90 -10.85 9.84
N ILE A 133 -0.39 -10.61 8.62
CA ILE A 133 1.03 -10.77 8.27
C ILE A 133 1.89 -9.86 9.14
N ILE A 134 1.54 -8.58 9.24
CA ILE A 134 2.30 -7.63 10.06
C ILE A 134 2.25 -8.03 11.54
N GLY A 135 1.11 -8.55 12.03
CA GLY A 135 1.00 -9.11 13.37
C GLY A 135 1.94 -10.30 13.60
N MET A 136 1.98 -11.27 12.68
CA MET A 136 2.91 -12.41 12.75
C MET A 136 4.36 -11.93 12.69
N MET A 137 4.69 -10.97 11.82
CA MET A 137 6.05 -10.43 11.73
C MET A 137 6.50 -9.69 13.00
N GLN A 138 5.58 -9.13 13.79
CA GLN A 138 5.89 -8.56 15.10
C GLN A 138 6.22 -9.66 16.11
N VAL A 139 5.41 -10.72 16.17
CA VAL A 139 5.63 -11.87 17.07
C VAL A 139 6.94 -12.60 16.73
N ASP A 140 7.23 -12.78 15.44
CA ASP A 140 8.45 -13.41 14.94
C ASP A 140 9.71 -12.54 15.13
N GLY A 141 9.57 -11.30 15.60
CA GLY A 141 10.69 -10.36 15.78
C GLY A 141 11.32 -9.86 14.47
N ARG A 142 10.60 -9.99 13.34
CA ARG A 142 10.97 -9.41 12.03
C ARG A 142 10.68 -7.92 11.98
N VAL A 143 9.63 -7.47 12.67
CA VAL A 143 9.35 -6.06 12.94
C VAL A 143 9.86 -5.74 14.35
N ARG A 144 10.94 -4.95 14.44
CA ARG A 144 11.60 -4.59 15.71
C ARG A 144 11.44 -3.13 16.11
N ALA A 145 10.83 -2.33 15.24
CA ALA A 145 10.63 -0.92 15.51
C ALA A 145 9.67 -0.77 16.70
N LEU A 146 10.06 0.03 17.69
CA LEU A 146 9.26 0.32 18.88
C LEU A 146 8.54 1.66 18.69
N GLY A 147 7.37 1.79 19.34
CA GLY A 147 6.53 2.98 19.26
C GLY A 147 5.60 3.00 18.04
N VAL A 148 4.97 4.15 17.80
CA VAL A 148 4.05 4.33 16.67
C VAL A 148 4.86 4.58 15.41
N GLN A 149 4.80 3.65 14.47
CA GLN A 149 5.54 3.69 13.20
C GLN A 149 4.58 3.37 12.06
N THR A 150 4.84 3.92 10.88
CA THR A 150 4.06 3.54 9.71
C THR A 150 4.58 2.21 9.13
N PRO A 151 3.73 1.42 8.44
CA PRO A 151 4.15 0.15 7.87
C PRO A 151 5.34 0.26 6.90
N ASP A 152 5.48 1.37 6.18
CA ASP A 152 6.61 1.62 5.27
C ASP A 152 7.95 1.86 5.98
N GLU A 153 7.92 2.23 7.26
CA GLU A 153 9.11 2.43 8.08
C GLU A 153 9.49 1.17 8.87
N ALA A 154 8.48 0.44 9.35
CA ALA A 154 8.67 -0.68 10.28
C ALA A 154 8.81 -2.05 9.59
N VAL A 155 8.32 -2.20 8.35
CA VAL A 155 8.21 -3.49 7.68
C VAL A 155 9.13 -3.55 6.46
N THR A 156 9.91 -4.62 6.35
CA THR A 156 10.73 -4.86 5.15
C THR A 156 9.83 -5.23 3.97
N PHE A 157 9.93 -4.46 2.87
CA PHE A 157 9.07 -4.64 1.70
C PHE A 157 9.12 -6.06 1.12
N GLY A 158 10.31 -6.61 0.86
CA GLY A 158 10.44 -7.93 0.22
C GLY A 158 9.83 -9.06 1.07
N ASP A 159 10.04 -8.99 2.38
CA ASP A 159 9.49 -9.91 3.37
C ASP A 159 7.96 -9.91 3.37
N TYR A 160 7.38 -8.72 3.37
CA TYR A 160 5.93 -8.52 3.37
C TYR A 160 5.28 -9.00 2.06
N VAL A 161 5.85 -8.61 0.91
CA VAL A 161 5.35 -9.03 -0.40
C VAL A 161 5.44 -10.55 -0.57
N SER A 162 6.50 -11.17 -0.06
CA SER A 162 6.65 -12.64 -0.08
C SER A 162 5.56 -13.33 0.76
N GLU A 163 5.20 -12.79 1.92
CA GLU A 163 4.13 -13.34 2.75
C GLU A 163 2.74 -13.16 2.12
N LEU A 164 2.51 -12.05 1.42
CA LEU A 164 1.28 -11.84 0.64
C LEU A 164 1.17 -12.82 -0.53
N ALA A 165 2.28 -13.04 -1.25
CA ALA A 165 2.32 -13.95 -2.39
C ALA A 165 1.99 -15.40 -1.97
N LYS A 166 2.46 -15.85 -0.80
CA LYS A 166 2.09 -17.17 -0.22
C LYS A 166 0.59 -17.36 -0.02
N ARG A 167 -0.18 -16.26 0.08
CA ARG A 167 -1.63 -16.25 0.32
C ARG A 167 -2.42 -15.85 -0.94
N GLY A 168 -1.76 -15.90 -2.11
CA GLY A 168 -2.36 -15.62 -3.41
C GLY A 168 -2.65 -14.14 -3.66
N VAL A 169 -2.01 -13.22 -2.93
CA VAL A 169 -2.08 -11.78 -3.21
C VAL A 169 -0.75 -11.36 -3.84
N GLU A 170 -0.74 -11.21 -5.16
CA GLU A 170 0.48 -10.91 -5.91
C GLU A 170 0.62 -9.42 -6.22
N ILE A 171 1.83 -8.89 -5.97
CA ILE A 171 2.25 -7.56 -6.42
C ILE A 171 3.30 -7.76 -7.51
N ARG A 172 2.99 -7.29 -8.72
CA ARG A 172 3.85 -7.44 -9.90
C ARG A 172 4.51 -6.12 -10.25
N GLU A 173 5.81 -6.15 -10.55
CA GLU A 173 6.52 -5.02 -11.14
C GLU A 173 6.32 -5.02 -12.67
N ILE A 174 6.07 -3.84 -13.24
CA ILE A 174 5.74 -3.61 -14.67
C ILE A 174 6.57 -2.48 -15.27
#